data_AF-A0A519MS55-F1
#
_entry.id   AF-A0A519MS55-F1
#
_cell.length_a   1.000
_cell.length_b   1.000
_cell.length_c   1.000
_cell.angle_alpha   90.00
_cell.angle_beta   90.00
_cell.angle_gamma   90.00
#
_symmetry.space_group_name_H-M   'P 1'
#
loop_
_entity.id
_entity.type
_entity.pdbx_description
1 polymer ?
#
loop_
_entity_poly.entity_id
_entity_poly.type
_entity_poly.pdbx_seq_one_letter_code
_entity_poly.pdbx_strand_id
1 'polypeptide(L)'
;MFLAILIFTSCKDGEDINPEPSIDGVKPPVGVSVSPFKTINYLNGISGNKSVAGMHNREPNSDPTRWTEEVKTLTDKYPALWSGDFLFQADNINNRQIMIDQAVIQWNKGAIINIMWHACNPANAQPCGWDDGKGVMSSLSDEQFTQLITDGTAINTKWKQMMDEVSVYLQQLEDKGVEVLWRPLHEMNQGKFWWGGRPGPNGTRKLYQLTHDYMTKIKGLSNLIWVWNIQDFGSLASDVNTYNPGDNYFDVVSMDMYFSDG
;
A
#
# COMPACT_ATOMS: atom_id res chain seq x y z
N MET A 1 17.77 -7.65 5.69
CA MET A 1 16.59 -6.78 5.76
C MET A 1 17.08 -5.35 5.63
N PHE A 2 16.83 -4.71 4.48
CA PHE A 2 17.25 -3.32 4.23
C PHE A 2 16.03 -2.41 4.40
N LEU A 3 16.21 -1.30 5.09
CA LEU A 3 15.18 -0.31 5.37
C LEU A 3 15.16 0.70 4.22
N ALA A 4 14.16 0.62 3.34
CA ALA A 4 13.86 1.67 2.37
C ALA A 4 12.81 2.61 2.98
N ILE A 5 13.25 3.72 3.60
CA ILE A 5 12.32 4.72 4.13
C ILE A 5 11.86 5.60 2.95
N LEU A 6 10.57 5.49 2.58
CA LEU A 6 9.91 6.47 1.73
C LEU A 6 9.60 7.71 2.58
N ILE A 7 10.48 8.71 2.51
CA ILE A 7 10.28 10.01 3.19
C ILE A 7 9.80 11.01 2.15
N PHE A 8 8.60 11.56 2.33
CA PHE A 8 8.09 12.68 1.54
C PHE A 8 8.56 13.99 2.19
N THR A 9 9.59 14.62 1.62
CA THR A 9 9.99 15.98 1.96
C THR A 9 9.79 16.91 0.78
N SER A 10 9.17 18.06 1.01
CA SER A 10 9.16 19.20 0.09
C SER A 10 10.56 19.81 0.00
N CYS A 11 11.14 19.92 -1.19
CA CYS A 11 12.43 20.58 -1.42
C CYS A 11 12.31 21.76 -2.40
N LYS A 12 13.08 22.81 -2.08
CA LYS A 12 13.31 24.03 -2.86
C LYS A 12 14.30 23.80 -4.01
N ASP A 13 14.23 24.72 -4.98
CA ASP A 13 14.77 24.72 -6.34
C ASP A 13 16.25 24.36 -6.55
N GLY A 14 16.50 23.75 -7.72
CA GLY A 14 17.73 23.94 -8.50
C GLY A 14 18.54 22.68 -8.79
N GLU A 15 18.21 21.97 -9.88
CA GLU A 15 19.14 21.55 -10.95
C GLU A 15 18.42 20.64 -11.97
N ASP A 16 18.66 20.89 -13.25
CA ASP A 16 18.11 20.15 -14.38
C ASP A 16 18.69 18.74 -14.45
N ILE A 17 17.94 17.78 -13.91
CA ILE A 17 18.11 16.35 -14.16
C ILE A 17 16.95 15.86 -15.03
N ASN A 18 17.28 15.44 -16.26
CA ASN A 18 16.54 14.50 -17.10
C ASN A 18 17.55 13.44 -17.59
N PRO A 19 17.20 12.15 -17.67
CA PRO A 19 15.93 11.68 -18.20
C PRO A 19 14.95 11.23 -17.11
N GLU A 20 13.68 11.05 -17.51
CA GLU A 20 12.66 10.42 -16.69
C GLU A 20 13.21 9.14 -16.05
N PRO A 21 13.05 8.96 -14.72
CA PRO A 21 13.56 7.77 -14.06
C PRO A 21 12.77 6.55 -14.57
N SER A 22 13.44 5.75 -15.40
CA SER A 22 12.97 4.41 -15.74
C SER A 22 13.57 3.40 -14.76
N ILE A 23 12.73 2.48 -14.30
CA ILE A 23 13.15 1.30 -13.52
C ILE A 23 14.00 0.33 -14.35
N ASP A 24 13.97 0.43 -15.68
CA ASP A 24 14.68 -0.50 -16.56
C ASP A 24 16.18 -0.18 -16.59
N GLY A 25 17.02 -1.19 -16.32
CA GLY A 25 18.48 -1.12 -16.47
C GLY A 25 19.27 -0.71 -15.22
N VAL A 26 18.62 -0.37 -14.10
CA VAL A 26 19.31 -0.12 -12.82
C VAL A 26 19.65 -1.45 -12.13
N LYS A 27 20.94 -1.68 -11.87
CA LYS A 27 21.42 -2.88 -11.18
C LYS A 27 21.61 -2.59 -9.68
N PRO A 28 21.28 -3.56 -8.79
CA PRO A 28 21.54 -3.39 -7.36
C PRO A 28 23.05 -3.32 -7.07
N PRO A 29 23.46 -2.70 -5.95
CA PRO A 29 24.85 -2.65 -5.54
C PRO A 29 25.45 -4.05 -5.37
N VAL A 30 26.77 -4.16 -5.59
CA VAL A 30 27.51 -5.42 -5.41
C VAL A 30 27.34 -5.92 -3.97
N GLY A 31 26.84 -7.15 -3.80
CA GLY A 31 26.62 -7.78 -2.51
C GLY A 31 25.16 -7.79 -2.02
N VAL A 32 24.23 -7.16 -2.75
CA VAL A 32 22.78 -7.27 -2.51
C VAL A 32 22.20 -8.36 -3.43
N SER A 33 21.43 -9.30 -2.86
CA SER A 33 20.74 -10.34 -3.64
C SER A 33 19.75 -9.70 -4.61
N VAL A 34 19.77 -10.14 -5.87
CA VAL A 34 18.83 -9.66 -6.90
C VAL A 34 17.43 -10.16 -6.53
N SER A 35 16.50 -9.23 -6.32
CA SER A 35 15.08 -9.53 -6.11
C SER A 35 14.45 -9.97 -7.44
N PRO A 36 13.42 -10.84 -7.45
CA PRO A 36 12.61 -11.06 -8.64
C PRO A 36 11.95 -9.78 -9.14
N PHE A 37 11.76 -8.77 -8.27
CA PHE A 37 11.13 -7.51 -8.61
C PHE A 37 12.14 -6.47 -9.14
N LYS A 38 11.91 -5.96 -10.34
CA LYS A 38 12.71 -4.87 -10.90
C LYS A 38 12.57 -3.58 -10.08
N THR A 39 11.41 -3.35 -9.49
CA THR A 39 11.16 -2.22 -8.58
C THR A 39 12.08 -2.28 -7.36
N ILE A 40 12.21 -3.44 -6.71
CA ILE A 40 13.11 -3.61 -5.56
C ILE A 40 14.58 -3.45 -5.98
N ASN A 41 14.96 -4.00 -7.14
CA ASN A 41 16.32 -3.84 -7.65
C ASN A 41 16.66 -2.37 -7.94
N TYR A 42 15.73 -1.61 -8.52
CA TYR A 42 15.86 -0.18 -8.73
C TYR A 42 16.02 0.58 -7.41
N LEU A 43 15.12 0.35 -6.44
CA LEU A 43 15.16 0.98 -5.12
C LEU A 43 16.49 0.69 -4.39
N ASN A 44 16.98 -0.54 -4.46
CA ASN A 44 18.29 -0.91 -3.92
C ASN A 44 19.44 -0.18 -4.64
N GLY A 45 19.34 -0.01 -5.97
CA GLY A 45 20.35 0.69 -6.77
C GLY A 45 20.50 2.18 -6.44
N ILE A 46 19.43 2.82 -5.97
CA ILE A 46 19.45 4.25 -5.62
C ILE A 46 19.61 4.53 -4.12
N SER A 47 19.54 3.49 -3.28
CA SER A 47 19.58 3.59 -1.82
C SER A 47 20.80 4.40 -1.33
N GLY A 48 20.57 5.28 -0.36
CA GLY A 48 21.58 6.16 0.23
C GLY A 48 22.03 7.34 -0.63
N ASN A 49 21.58 7.43 -1.89
CA ASN A 49 22.02 8.47 -2.83
C ASN A 49 20.87 9.30 -3.43
N LYS A 50 19.69 8.69 -3.62
CA LYS A 50 18.53 9.37 -4.20
C LYS A 50 17.23 8.94 -3.51
N SER A 51 16.20 9.75 -3.69
CA SER A 51 14.82 9.44 -3.30
C SER A 51 13.92 9.41 -4.53
N VAL A 52 12.84 8.63 -4.44
CA VAL A 52 11.76 8.62 -5.45
C VAL A 52 10.72 9.64 -5.03
N ALA A 53 10.47 10.64 -5.87
CA ALA A 53 9.32 11.51 -5.70
C ALA A 53 8.04 10.77 -6.12
N GLY A 54 7.04 10.73 -5.25
CA GLY A 54 5.77 10.05 -5.50
C GLY A 54 4.57 10.97 -5.29
N MET A 55 3.45 10.61 -5.91
CA MET A 55 2.17 11.29 -5.70
C MET A 55 1.04 10.28 -5.55
N HIS A 56 0.26 10.44 -4.47
CA HIS A 56 -0.96 9.69 -4.25
C HIS A 56 -2.15 10.40 -4.91
N ASN A 57 -2.83 9.68 -5.80
CA ASN A 57 -4.08 10.12 -6.38
C ASN A 57 -5.22 9.70 -5.47
N ARG A 58 -5.52 10.58 -4.51
CA ARG A 58 -6.70 10.50 -3.64
C ARG A 58 -7.99 10.44 -4.47
N GLU A 59 -9.10 10.00 -3.86
CA GLU A 59 -10.43 9.95 -4.49
C GLU A 59 -10.78 11.21 -5.32
N PRO A 60 -11.54 11.06 -6.42
CA PRO A 60 -12.24 9.84 -6.85
C PRO A 60 -11.42 8.93 -7.79
N ASN A 61 -11.72 7.63 -7.76
CA ASN A 61 -11.18 6.66 -8.74
C ASN A 61 -11.62 6.93 -10.18
N SER A 62 -12.63 7.79 -10.41
CA SER A 62 -13.02 8.26 -11.73
C SER A 62 -12.03 9.28 -12.33
N ASP A 63 -11.11 9.82 -11.53
CA ASP A 63 -10.03 10.73 -11.98
C ASP A 63 -8.70 10.34 -11.29
N PRO A 64 -8.10 9.20 -11.67
CA PRO A 64 -6.89 8.65 -11.04
C PRO A 64 -5.60 9.42 -11.42
N THR A 65 -5.71 10.55 -12.11
CA THR A 65 -4.58 11.35 -12.59
C THR A 65 -4.49 12.74 -11.95
N ARG A 66 -5.56 13.19 -11.29
CA ARG A 66 -5.71 14.57 -10.82
C ARG A 66 -4.46 15.16 -10.16
N TRP A 67 -3.93 14.47 -9.16
CA TRP A 67 -2.82 14.99 -8.36
C TRP A 67 -1.47 14.79 -9.06
N THR A 68 -1.34 13.74 -9.87
CA THR A 68 -0.17 13.56 -10.75
C THR A 68 -0.06 14.69 -11.77
N GLU A 69 -1.17 15.12 -12.39
CA GLU A 69 -1.16 16.24 -13.35
C GLU A 69 -0.96 17.60 -12.65
N GLU A 70 -1.44 17.76 -11.41
CA GLU A 70 -1.16 18.95 -10.61
C GLU A 70 0.35 19.09 -10.34
N VAL A 71 1.02 18.00 -9.94
CA VAL A 71 2.49 17.99 -9.77
C VAL A 71 3.20 18.35 -11.06
N LYS A 72 2.78 17.78 -12.19
CA LYS A 72 3.35 18.11 -13.50
C LYS A 72 3.18 19.58 -13.84
N THR A 73 2.01 20.15 -13.57
CA THR A 73 1.71 21.56 -13.83
C THR A 73 2.59 22.50 -12.99
N LEU A 74 2.85 22.13 -11.73
CA LEU A 74 3.62 22.96 -10.80
C LEU A 74 5.14 22.84 -10.97
N THR A 75 5.63 21.66 -11.35
CA THR A 75 7.07 21.34 -11.32
C THR A 75 7.67 21.08 -12.70
N ASP A 76 6.84 21.06 -13.73
CA ASP A 76 7.18 20.58 -15.06
C ASP A 76 7.69 19.13 -15.14
N LYS A 77 7.55 18.34 -14.08
CA LYS A 77 7.98 16.94 -14.03
C LYS A 77 6.86 16.02 -13.53
N TYR A 78 6.77 14.82 -14.09
CA TYR A 78 5.92 13.78 -13.52
C TYR A 78 6.58 13.15 -12.29
N PRO A 79 5.81 12.80 -11.24
CA PRO A 79 6.31 12.00 -10.13
C PRO A 79 6.70 10.60 -10.63
N ALA A 80 7.79 10.07 -10.08
CA ALA A 80 8.34 8.77 -10.45
C ALA A 80 7.59 7.58 -9.80
N LEU A 81 6.80 7.85 -8.77
CA LEU A 81 5.86 6.89 -8.18
C LEU A 81 4.44 7.42 -8.33
N TRP A 82 3.58 6.62 -8.96
CA TRP A 82 2.15 6.85 -9.02
C TRP A 82 1.47 5.98 -7.97
N SER A 83 0.54 6.56 -7.21
CA SER A 83 -0.16 5.85 -6.15
C SER A 83 -1.68 5.98 -6.27
N GLY A 84 -2.39 4.89 -6.04
CA GLY A 84 -3.86 4.80 -6.01
C GLY A 84 -4.39 4.04 -4.79
N ASP A 85 -5.71 3.99 -4.64
CA ASP A 85 -6.40 3.30 -3.54
C ASP A 85 -7.66 2.57 -4.04
N PHE A 86 -7.87 1.34 -3.57
CA PHE A 86 -9.09 0.60 -3.86
C PHE A 86 -10.36 1.23 -3.27
N LEU A 87 -10.24 2.03 -2.20
CA LEU A 87 -11.30 2.81 -1.57
C LEU A 87 -12.56 1.99 -1.20
N PHE A 88 -13.56 2.66 -0.66
CA PHE A 88 -14.69 2.02 0.04
C PHE A 88 -16.07 2.58 -0.31
N GLN A 89 -16.15 3.81 -0.85
CA GLN A 89 -17.42 4.39 -1.30
C GLN A 89 -17.90 3.74 -2.60
N ALA A 90 -19.22 3.69 -2.80
CA ALA A 90 -19.85 3.05 -3.96
C ALA A 90 -19.25 3.52 -5.29
N ASP A 91 -19.16 4.84 -5.49
CA ASP A 91 -18.62 5.43 -6.72
C ASP A 91 -17.16 5.04 -6.95
N ASN A 92 -16.35 4.98 -5.89
CA ASN A 92 -14.95 4.59 -6.01
C ASN A 92 -14.77 3.10 -6.28
N ILE A 93 -15.61 2.25 -5.69
CA ILE A 93 -15.65 0.81 -5.97
C ILE A 93 -16.03 0.58 -7.43
N ASN A 94 -17.07 1.26 -7.92
CA ASN A 94 -17.54 1.15 -9.31
C ASN A 94 -16.49 1.63 -10.32
N ASN A 95 -15.59 2.53 -9.93
CA ASN A 95 -14.53 3.09 -10.78
C ASN A 95 -13.14 2.47 -10.55
N ARG A 96 -13.01 1.37 -9.79
CA ARG A 96 -11.71 0.69 -9.56
C ARG A 96 -11.02 0.30 -10.88
N GLN A 97 -11.77 -0.09 -11.91
CA GLN A 97 -11.18 -0.43 -13.20
C GLN A 97 -10.46 0.76 -13.85
N ILE A 98 -11.00 1.99 -13.72
CA ILE A 98 -10.37 3.20 -14.27
C ILE A 98 -9.02 3.46 -13.58
N MET A 99 -8.98 3.32 -12.25
CA MET A 99 -7.73 3.43 -11.47
C MET A 99 -6.70 2.37 -11.88
N ILE A 100 -7.15 1.14 -12.16
CA ILE A 100 -6.28 0.02 -12.55
C ILE A 100 -5.75 0.17 -13.97
N ASP A 101 -6.59 0.60 -14.91
CA ASP A 101 -6.14 0.93 -16.27
C ASP A 101 -5.10 2.06 -16.24
N GLN A 102 -5.28 3.05 -15.35
CA GLN A 102 -4.31 4.12 -15.15
C GLN A 102 -2.99 3.61 -14.55
N ALA A 103 -3.02 2.67 -13.61
CA ALA A 103 -1.82 2.06 -13.05
C ALA A 103 -0.98 1.37 -14.15
N VAL A 104 -1.63 0.69 -15.10
CA VAL A 104 -0.97 0.11 -16.28
C VAL A 104 -0.31 1.18 -17.15
N ILE A 105 -1.02 2.29 -17.42
CA ILE A 105 -0.48 3.41 -18.20
C ILE A 105 0.76 3.99 -17.52
N GLN A 106 0.72 4.19 -16.20
CA GLN A 106 1.83 4.77 -15.44
C GLN A 106 3.03 3.81 -15.40
N TRP A 107 2.79 2.52 -15.22
CA TRP A 107 3.85 1.51 -15.28
C TRP A 107 4.56 1.48 -16.63
N ASN A 108 3.79 1.55 -17.73
CA ASN A 108 4.35 1.59 -19.08
C ASN A 108 5.13 2.90 -19.38
N LYS A 109 4.87 3.97 -18.62
CA LYS A 109 5.67 5.20 -18.62
C LYS A 109 6.91 5.11 -17.71
N GLY A 110 7.13 4.00 -17.02
CA GLY A 110 8.26 3.77 -16.14
C GLY A 110 8.03 4.15 -14.68
N ALA A 111 6.81 4.55 -14.30
CA ALA A 111 6.49 4.87 -12.91
C ALA A 111 6.46 3.61 -12.03
N ILE A 112 6.91 3.75 -10.78
CA ILE A 112 6.67 2.78 -9.72
C ILE A 112 5.19 2.84 -9.32
N ILE A 113 4.53 1.69 -9.22
CA ILE A 113 3.11 1.61 -8.85
C ILE A 113 2.98 1.27 -7.37
N ASN A 114 2.27 2.12 -6.62
CA ASN A 114 1.84 1.85 -5.26
C ASN A 114 0.32 1.80 -5.17
N ILE A 115 -0.24 0.78 -4.54
CA ILE A 115 -1.69 0.70 -4.30
C ILE A 115 -1.92 0.39 -2.83
N MET A 116 -2.79 1.17 -2.20
CA MET A 116 -3.28 0.94 -0.84
C MET A 116 -4.77 0.58 -0.84
N TRP A 117 -5.32 0.28 0.34
CA TRP A 117 -6.73 -0.07 0.45
C TRP A 117 -7.34 0.38 1.78
N HIS A 118 -8.10 1.48 1.73
CA HIS A 118 -9.07 1.76 2.78
C HIS A 118 -10.30 0.85 2.60
N ALA A 119 -10.35 -0.23 3.38
CA ALA A 119 -11.41 -1.24 3.30
C ALA A 119 -12.55 -0.97 4.29
N CYS A 120 -13.78 -1.29 3.89
CA CYS A 120 -14.90 -1.36 4.82
C CYS A 120 -14.67 -2.43 5.89
N ASN A 121 -15.28 -2.24 7.06
CA ASN A 121 -15.21 -3.23 8.13
C ASN A 121 -15.96 -4.52 7.72
N PRO A 122 -15.29 -5.70 7.69
CA PRO A 122 -15.89 -6.95 7.22
C PRO A 122 -16.98 -7.51 8.15
N ALA A 123 -17.16 -6.96 9.36
CA ALA A 123 -18.31 -7.25 10.21
C ALA A 123 -19.59 -6.52 9.80
N ASN A 124 -19.47 -5.53 8.89
CA ASN A 124 -20.56 -4.67 8.44
C ASN A 124 -20.82 -4.87 6.93
N ALA A 125 -21.13 -3.78 6.23
CA ALA A 125 -21.48 -3.78 4.81
C ALA A 125 -20.44 -3.02 3.97
N GLN A 126 -20.41 -3.34 2.68
CA GLN A 126 -19.72 -2.60 1.62
C GLN A 126 -20.76 -2.27 0.54
N PRO A 127 -20.81 -1.05 -0.02
CA PRO A 127 -19.99 0.12 0.31
C PRO A 127 -20.27 0.67 1.72
N CYS A 128 -19.39 1.53 2.22
CA CYS A 128 -19.51 2.14 3.55
C CYS A 128 -19.08 3.62 3.55
N GLY A 129 -19.22 4.30 4.69
CA GLY A 129 -18.66 5.63 4.94
C GLY A 129 -17.24 5.59 5.54
N TRP A 130 -16.71 6.78 5.84
CA TRP A 130 -15.41 6.93 6.51
C TRP A 130 -15.56 6.73 8.02
N ASP A 131 -16.28 7.63 8.68
CA ASP A 131 -16.53 7.66 10.13
C ASP A 131 -18.05 7.75 10.42
N ASP A 132 -18.80 6.79 9.90
CA ASP A 132 -20.27 6.67 10.09
C ASP A 132 -20.65 5.64 11.17
N GLY A 133 -19.67 5.21 11.96
CA GLY A 133 -19.80 4.15 12.97
C GLY A 133 -19.82 2.72 12.42
N LYS A 134 -19.82 2.52 11.08
CA LYS A 134 -19.83 1.19 10.44
C LYS A 134 -18.77 1.02 9.35
N GLY A 135 -18.15 2.11 8.93
CA GLY A 135 -17.19 2.20 7.85
C GLY A 135 -15.74 2.00 8.26
N VAL A 136 -14.84 2.72 7.60
CA VAL A 136 -13.38 2.53 7.73
C VAL A 136 -12.88 2.78 9.16
N MET A 137 -13.37 3.84 9.83
CA MET A 137 -13.01 4.21 11.20
C MET A 137 -13.85 3.50 12.29
N SER A 138 -14.67 2.53 11.92
CA SER A 138 -15.40 1.73 12.91
C SER A 138 -14.48 0.78 13.67
N SER A 139 -14.98 0.19 14.76
CA SER A 139 -14.22 -0.77 15.57
C SER A 139 -14.76 -2.20 15.44
N LEU A 140 -13.93 -3.15 15.83
CA LEU A 140 -14.31 -4.56 16.05
C LEU A 140 -14.19 -4.87 17.54
N SER A 141 -15.20 -5.52 18.13
CA SER A 141 -15.04 -6.14 19.45
C SER A 141 -13.95 -7.21 19.42
N ASP A 142 -13.45 -7.62 20.58
CA ASP A 142 -12.43 -8.68 20.66
C ASP A 142 -12.94 -10.01 20.09
N GLU A 143 -14.21 -10.33 20.29
CA GLU A 143 -14.86 -11.51 19.69
C GLU A 143 -14.93 -11.38 18.17
N GLN A 144 -15.32 -10.21 17.65
CA GLN A 144 -15.39 -9.98 16.20
C GLN A 144 -14.01 -10.02 15.56
N PHE A 145 -12.98 -9.46 16.20
CA PHE A 145 -11.61 -9.54 15.71
C PHE A 145 -11.06 -10.98 15.78
N THR A 146 -11.39 -11.71 16.84
CA THR A 146 -11.08 -13.15 16.94
C THR A 146 -11.73 -13.93 15.80
N GLN A 147 -13.00 -13.64 15.48
CA GLN A 147 -13.65 -14.21 14.31
C GLN A 147 -12.90 -13.87 13.02
N LEU A 148 -12.61 -12.58 12.78
CA LEU A 148 -11.88 -12.13 11.60
C LEU A 148 -10.59 -12.92 11.33
N ILE A 149 -9.78 -13.18 12.37
CA ILE A 149 -8.51 -13.89 12.25
C ILE A 149 -8.63 -15.43 12.34
N THR A 150 -9.84 -15.95 12.54
CA THR A 150 -10.12 -17.40 12.61
C THR A 150 -10.73 -17.88 11.30
N ASP A 151 -10.03 -18.79 10.63
CA ASP A 151 -10.49 -19.33 9.35
C ASP A 151 -11.86 -20.00 9.45
N GLY A 152 -12.73 -19.68 8.47
CA GLY A 152 -14.05 -20.29 8.34
C GLY A 152 -15.16 -19.62 9.15
N THR A 153 -14.87 -18.62 9.98
CA THR A 153 -15.93 -17.81 10.61
C THR A 153 -16.60 -16.88 9.60
N ALA A 154 -17.75 -16.31 9.97
CA ALA A 154 -18.49 -15.40 9.10
C ALA A 154 -17.68 -14.15 8.72
N ILE A 155 -17.03 -13.50 9.69
CA ILE A 155 -16.24 -12.27 9.44
C ILE A 155 -14.98 -12.59 8.63
N ASN A 156 -14.30 -13.70 8.91
CA ASN A 156 -13.14 -14.16 8.11
C ASN A 156 -13.54 -14.45 6.67
N THR A 157 -14.66 -15.16 6.47
CA THR A 157 -15.19 -15.46 5.14
C THR A 157 -15.53 -14.18 4.39
N LYS A 158 -16.14 -13.20 5.06
CA LYS A 158 -16.44 -11.91 4.46
C LYS A 158 -15.18 -11.14 4.09
N TRP A 159 -14.15 -11.15 4.94
CA TRP A 159 -12.85 -10.53 4.62
C TRP A 159 -12.19 -11.18 3.40
N LYS A 160 -12.23 -12.51 3.30
CA LYS A 160 -11.73 -13.24 2.11
C LYS A 160 -12.49 -12.89 0.84
N GLN A 161 -13.82 -12.74 0.90
CA GLN A 161 -14.61 -12.26 -0.24
C GLN A 161 -14.21 -10.84 -0.67
N MET A 162 -13.95 -9.94 0.27
CA MET A 162 -13.46 -8.59 -0.06
C MET A 162 -12.06 -8.64 -0.68
N MET A 163 -11.18 -9.53 -0.20
CA MET A 163 -9.88 -9.79 -0.83
C MET A 163 -10.02 -10.38 -2.23
N ASP A 164 -10.98 -11.29 -2.46
CA ASP A 164 -11.29 -11.83 -3.79
C ASP A 164 -11.65 -10.72 -4.77
N GLU A 165 -12.49 -9.76 -4.36
CA GLU A 165 -12.89 -8.62 -5.18
C GLU A 165 -11.70 -7.76 -5.63
N VAL A 166 -10.77 -7.41 -4.73
CA VAL A 166 -9.59 -6.62 -5.11
C VAL A 166 -8.53 -7.45 -5.84
N SER A 167 -8.45 -8.75 -5.57
CA SER A 167 -7.50 -9.66 -6.23
C SER A 167 -7.76 -9.78 -7.73
N VAL A 168 -9.00 -9.64 -8.20
CA VAL A 168 -9.32 -9.59 -9.63
C VAL A 168 -8.55 -8.47 -10.34
N TYR A 169 -8.44 -7.31 -9.70
CA TYR A 169 -7.73 -6.15 -10.27
C TYR A 169 -6.22 -6.31 -10.18
N LEU A 170 -5.72 -6.85 -9.07
CA LEU A 170 -4.28 -7.12 -8.90
C LEU A 170 -3.80 -8.21 -9.88
N GLN A 171 -4.64 -9.20 -10.19
CA GLN A 171 -4.36 -10.19 -11.23
C GLN A 171 -4.26 -9.54 -12.61
N GLN A 172 -5.14 -8.58 -12.94
CA GLN A 172 -5.04 -7.85 -14.22
C GLN A 172 -3.71 -7.09 -14.34
N LEU A 173 -3.20 -6.54 -13.24
CA LEU A 173 -1.88 -5.91 -13.19
C LEU A 173 -0.77 -6.95 -13.38
N GLU A 174 -0.87 -8.11 -12.73
CA GLU A 174 0.06 -9.23 -12.90
C GLU A 174 0.12 -9.72 -14.35
N ASP A 175 -1.04 -9.94 -14.98
CA ASP A 175 -1.15 -10.40 -16.37
C ASP A 175 -0.51 -9.42 -17.36
N LYS A 176 -0.37 -8.16 -16.96
CA LYS A 176 0.29 -7.08 -17.73
C LYS A 176 1.75 -6.85 -17.30
N GLY A 177 2.28 -7.66 -16.39
CA GLY A 177 3.65 -7.56 -15.89
C GLY A 177 3.90 -6.34 -15.01
N VAL A 178 2.86 -5.79 -14.38
CA VAL A 178 2.96 -4.64 -13.47
C VAL A 178 3.29 -5.13 -12.07
N GLU A 179 4.42 -4.69 -11.51
CA GLU A 179 4.76 -4.89 -10.10
C GLU A 179 4.08 -3.83 -9.25
N VAL A 180 3.54 -4.22 -8.09
CA VAL A 180 2.77 -3.33 -7.24
C VAL A 180 3.39 -3.28 -5.85
N LEU A 181 3.82 -2.11 -5.40
CA LEU A 181 4.00 -1.81 -3.98
C LEU A 181 2.63 -1.87 -3.31
N TRP A 182 2.30 -3.04 -2.77
CA TRP A 182 1.00 -3.34 -2.17
C TRP A 182 1.05 -3.01 -0.68
N ARG A 183 0.29 -1.98 -0.28
CA ARG A 183 0.32 -1.42 1.07
C ARG A 183 -1.04 -1.57 1.78
N PRO A 184 -1.49 -2.80 2.07
CA PRO A 184 -2.74 -3.04 2.78
C PRO A 184 -2.57 -2.76 4.28
N LEU A 185 -3.69 -2.50 4.96
CA LEU A 185 -3.73 -2.38 6.42
C LEU A 185 -2.72 -1.36 6.97
N HIS A 186 -2.55 -0.23 6.26
CA HIS A 186 -1.60 0.83 6.59
C HIS A 186 -1.93 1.53 7.91
N GLU A 187 -0.95 2.25 8.47
CA GLU A 187 -1.05 2.95 9.77
C GLU A 187 -1.53 2.05 10.92
N MET A 188 -1.20 0.76 10.90
CA MET A 188 -1.79 -0.20 11.83
C MET A 188 -1.56 0.07 13.31
N ASN A 189 -0.58 0.90 13.69
CA ASN A 189 -0.32 1.28 15.07
C ASN A 189 -1.25 2.39 15.60
N GLN A 190 -2.08 3.04 14.78
CA GLN A 190 -2.92 4.17 15.23
C GLN A 190 -4.23 3.78 15.94
N GLY A 191 -4.81 2.62 15.62
CA GLY A 191 -6.09 2.15 16.19
C GLY A 191 -7.36 2.90 15.76
N LYS A 192 -7.25 3.89 14.85
CA LYS A 192 -8.38 4.59 14.23
C LYS A 192 -9.12 3.77 13.18
N PHE A 193 -8.41 2.92 12.45
CA PHE A 193 -9.01 2.01 11.49
C PHE A 193 -9.34 0.67 12.14
N TRP A 194 -10.41 0.01 11.68
CA TRP A 194 -10.89 -1.25 12.27
C TRP A 194 -9.82 -2.36 12.34
N TRP A 195 -8.80 -2.29 11.48
CA TRP A 195 -7.70 -3.26 11.45
C TRP A 195 -6.56 -2.96 12.43
N GLY A 196 -6.44 -1.71 12.92
CA GLY A 196 -5.29 -1.23 13.67
C GLY A 196 -5.45 -1.28 15.20
N GLY A 197 -4.41 -0.86 15.92
CA GLY A 197 -4.42 -0.64 17.36
C GLY A 197 -4.51 -1.92 18.20
N ARG A 198 -4.25 -3.08 17.60
CA ARG A 198 -4.33 -4.38 18.26
C ARG A 198 -2.93 -5.00 18.37
N PRO A 199 -2.22 -4.80 19.49
CA PRO A 199 -0.87 -5.30 19.66
C PRO A 199 -0.83 -6.83 19.86
N GLY A 200 0.35 -7.41 19.70
CA GLY A 200 0.62 -8.81 20.03
C GLY A 200 0.37 -9.79 18.88
N PRO A 201 0.71 -11.08 19.10
CA PRO A 201 0.78 -12.07 18.02
C PRO A 201 -0.58 -12.40 17.39
N ASN A 202 -1.68 -12.23 18.13
CA ASN A 202 -3.05 -12.43 17.66
C ASN A 202 -3.77 -11.11 17.32
N GLY A 203 -3.04 -10.00 17.27
CA GLY A 203 -3.57 -8.69 16.92
C GLY A 203 -3.47 -8.39 15.42
N THR A 204 -3.20 -7.14 15.06
CA THR A 204 -3.05 -6.71 13.67
C THR A 204 -1.95 -7.47 12.93
N ARG A 205 -0.91 -7.93 13.66
CA ARG A 205 0.11 -8.87 13.15
C ARG A 205 -0.52 -10.08 12.46
N LYS A 206 -1.44 -10.78 13.13
CA LYS A 206 -2.06 -12.00 12.59
C LYS A 206 -2.93 -11.69 11.38
N LEU A 207 -3.64 -10.57 11.41
CA LEU A 207 -4.45 -10.11 10.30
C LEU A 207 -3.60 -9.83 9.05
N TYR A 208 -2.46 -9.15 9.22
CA TYR A 208 -1.53 -8.89 8.11
C TYR A 208 -1.00 -10.21 7.50
N GLN A 209 -0.57 -11.14 8.35
CA GLN A 209 -0.10 -12.46 7.91
C GLN A 209 -1.18 -13.26 7.15
N LEU A 210 -2.43 -13.19 7.64
CA LEU A 210 -3.57 -13.85 6.99
C LEU A 210 -3.85 -13.25 5.61
N THR A 211 -3.88 -11.92 5.52
CA THR A 211 -4.06 -11.18 4.26
C THR A 211 -2.94 -11.52 3.28
N HIS A 212 -1.69 -11.54 3.74
CA HIS A 212 -0.54 -12.00 2.97
C HIS A 212 -0.72 -13.41 2.42
N ASP A 213 -0.95 -14.38 3.30
CA ASP A 213 -1.04 -15.78 2.89
C ASP A 213 -2.22 -16.03 1.96
N TYR A 214 -3.35 -15.36 2.18
CA TYR A 214 -4.48 -15.48 1.29
C TYR A 214 -4.14 -14.95 -0.11
N MET A 215 -3.64 -13.71 -0.23
CA MET A 215 -3.38 -13.11 -1.53
C MET A 215 -2.19 -13.76 -2.25
N THR A 216 -1.10 -14.05 -1.56
CA THR A 216 0.12 -14.64 -2.16
C THR A 216 -0.05 -16.13 -2.42
N LYS A 217 -0.55 -16.91 -1.45
CA LYS A 217 -0.54 -18.38 -1.53
C LYS A 217 -1.85 -18.96 -2.08
N ILE A 218 -3.00 -18.37 -1.74
CA ILE A 218 -4.31 -18.86 -2.18
C ILE A 218 -4.72 -18.24 -3.51
N LYS A 219 -4.56 -16.91 -3.66
CA LYS A 219 -4.86 -16.23 -4.93
C LYS A 219 -3.72 -16.33 -5.94
N GLY A 220 -2.50 -16.61 -5.47
CA GLY A 220 -1.34 -16.85 -6.34
C GLY A 220 -0.72 -15.58 -6.92
N LEU A 221 -1.06 -14.40 -6.36
CA LEU A 221 -0.56 -13.12 -6.85
C LEU A 221 0.94 -12.99 -6.55
N SER A 222 1.77 -13.04 -7.59
CA SER A 222 3.23 -13.00 -7.50
C SER A 222 3.83 -11.64 -7.84
N ASN A 223 3.01 -10.69 -8.33
CA ASN A 223 3.42 -9.33 -8.65
C ASN A 223 3.38 -8.34 -7.46
N LEU A 224 2.99 -8.79 -6.27
CA LEU A 224 2.84 -7.96 -5.09
C LEU A 224 4.16 -7.86 -4.32
N ILE A 225 4.65 -6.63 -4.18
CA ILE A 225 5.73 -6.27 -3.27
C ILE A 225 5.06 -5.80 -1.96
N TRP A 226 5.20 -6.58 -0.90
CA TRP A 226 4.48 -6.34 0.34
C TRP A 226 5.09 -5.18 1.12
N VAL A 227 4.29 -4.12 1.30
CA VAL A 227 4.67 -2.94 2.07
C VAL A 227 4.02 -3.02 3.43
N TRP A 228 4.83 -3.13 4.48
CA TRP A 228 4.39 -2.96 5.86
C TRP A 228 4.51 -1.49 6.24
N ASN A 229 3.41 -0.88 6.69
CA ASN A 229 3.32 0.56 6.94
C ASN A 229 2.91 0.85 8.39
N ILE A 230 3.60 1.82 8.99
CA ILE A 230 3.41 2.31 10.36
C ILE A 230 3.35 3.84 10.37
N GLN A 231 2.71 4.42 11.37
CA GLN A 231 2.63 5.87 11.56
C GLN A 231 3.63 6.34 12.62
N ASP A 232 4.10 7.58 12.49
CA ASP A 232 5.18 8.21 13.26
C ASP A 232 4.78 8.73 14.66
N PHE A 233 4.05 7.93 15.45
CA PHE A 233 3.75 8.32 16.83
C PHE A 233 4.99 8.33 17.73
N GLY A 234 4.90 8.98 18.89
CA GLY A 234 5.94 8.92 19.93
C GLY A 234 6.26 7.50 20.40
N SER A 235 5.35 6.54 20.18
CA SER A 235 5.52 5.10 20.43
C SER A 235 6.24 4.32 19.32
N LEU A 236 6.68 4.99 18.23
CA LEU A 236 7.24 4.33 17.03
C LEU A 236 8.30 3.27 17.37
N ALA A 237 9.22 3.58 18.28
CA ALA A 237 10.31 2.66 18.68
C ALA A 237 9.78 1.33 19.24
N SER A 238 8.67 1.34 19.99
CA SER A 238 8.00 0.12 20.45
C SER A 238 7.08 -0.46 19.38
N ASP A 239 6.41 0.39 18.60
CA ASP A 239 5.42 -0.03 17.61
C ASP A 239 6.05 -0.89 16.51
N VAL A 240 7.28 -0.55 16.10
CA VAL A 240 8.03 -1.36 15.13
C VAL A 240 8.16 -2.81 15.58
N ASN A 241 8.33 -3.07 16.88
CA ASN A 241 8.44 -4.43 17.39
C ASN A 241 7.06 -5.07 17.67
N THR A 242 6.13 -4.26 18.18
CA THR A 242 4.79 -4.70 18.56
C THR A 242 3.97 -5.14 17.35
N TYR A 243 4.05 -4.41 16.24
CA TYR A 243 3.24 -4.63 15.04
C TYR A 243 3.97 -5.36 13.91
N ASN A 244 5.27 -5.67 14.04
CA ASN A 244 6.04 -6.39 13.02
C ASN A 244 5.33 -7.69 12.56
N PRO A 245 4.98 -7.86 11.27
CA PRO A 245 4.35 -9.07 10.77
C PRO A 245 5.30 -10.27 10.68
N GLY A 246 6.59 -10.05 10.84
CA GLY A 246 7.68 -11.03 10.70
C GLY A 246 8.37 -10.89 9.35
N ASP A 247 9.68 -11.17 9.33
CA ASP A 247 10.58 -10.90 8.19
C ASP A 247 10.17 -11.58 6.86
N ASN A 248 9.32 -12.60 6.91
CA ASN A 248 8.83 -13.33 5.73
C ASN A 248 7.54 -12.76 5.13
N TYR A 249 6.98 -11.69 5.70
CA TYR A 249 5.66 -11.16 5.34
C TYR A 249 5.71 -9.79 4.66
N PHE A 250 6.87 -9.15 4.57
CA PHE A 250 7.01 -7.86 3.90
C PHE A 250 8.35 -7.75 3.18
N ASP A 251 8.36 -6.98 2.09
CA ASP A 251 9.55 -6.65 1.31
C ASP A 251 10.06 -5.24 1.66
N VAL A 252 9.13 -4.32 1.98
CA VAL A 252 9.40 -2.91 2.25
C VAL A 252 8.74 -2.49 3.55
N VAL A 253 9.47 -1.76 4.39
CA VAL A 253 8.89 -1.02 5.52
C VAL A 253 8.68 0.43 5.09
N SER A 254 7.52 0.99 5.37
CA SER A 254 7.21 2.40 5.10
C SER A 254 6.66 3.07 6.34
N MET A 255 6.75 4.39 6.39
CA MET A 255 6.25 5.19 7.49
C MET A 255 5.46 6.37 6.96
N ASP A 256 4.25 6.55 7.49
CA ASP A 256 3.44 7.73 7.22
C ASP A 256 3.78 8.79 8.27
N MET A 257 4.17 9.99 7.81
CA MET A 257 4.62 11.11 8.64
C MET A 257 3.81 12.37 8.33
N TYR A 258 3.24 13.00 9.34
CA TYR A 258 2.44 14.22 9.19
C TYR A 258 2.92 15.35 10.12
N PHE A 259 2.82 16.60 9.64
CA PHE A 259 3.37 17.79 10.30
C PHE A 259 2.64 18.23 11.57
N SER A 260 1.43 17.71 11.81
CA SER A 260 0.82 17.72 13.14
C SER A 260 0.98 16.30 13.70
N ASP A 261 2.09 16.13 14.39
CA ASP A 261 2.26 15.14 15.45
C ASP A 261 0.94 14.91 16.20
N GLY A 262 0.53 13.63 16.30
CA GLY A 262 -0.72 13.18 16.91
C GLY A 262 -0.91 13.56 18.37
#